data_AF-A0A6I9YS13-F1
#
_entry.id   AF-A0A6I9YS13-F1
#
_cell.length_a   1.000
_cell.length_b   1.000
_cell.length_c   1.000
_cell.angle_alpha   90.00
_cell.angle_beta   90.00
_cell.angle_gamma   90.00
#
_symmetry.space_group_name_H-M   'P 1'
#
loop_
_entity.id
_entity.type
_entity.pdbx_description
1 polymer ?
#
loop_
_entity_poly.entity_id
_entity_poly.type
_entity_poly.pdbx_seq_one_letter_code
_entity_poly.pdbx_strand_id
1 'polypeptide(L)'
;MNMKLYSIVLILSLTVLIIEARESHLKKTLSCSNDYESQIDCTWSEPREGNAFVKMHLFHKLGDLNLIKMICNSQKIDSEIHWHCRRNDTYFHAAQTNMFIFKPDEKLEIQLNVDLFKNIQLPPPEKLNVTATEECDFLLEWKAGGET
;
A
#
# COMPACT_ATOMS: atom_id res chain seq x y z
N MET A 1 5.80 -6.66 58.31
CA MET A 1 6.56 -6.82 57.06
C MET A 1 5.56 -7.06 55.93
N ASN A 2 5.22 -6.01 55.16
CA ASN A 2 4.25 -6.06 54.06
C ASN A 2 4.99 -5.69 52.78
N MET A 3 5.20 -6.66 51.90
CA MET A 3 5.84 -6.46 50.60
C MET A 3 4.74 -6.37 49.55
N LYS A 4 4.43 -5.15 49.08
CA LYS A 4 3.53 -4.96 47.94
C LYS A 4 4.30 -5.29 46.66
N LEU A 5 3.84 -6.30 45.93
CA LEU A 5 4.31 -6.62 44.59
C LEU A 5 3.67 -5.61 43.62
N TYR A 6 4.48 -4.75 43.01
CA TYR A 6 4.05 -3.89 41.92
C TYR A 6 4.35 -4.59 40.59
N SER A 7 3.29 -4.99 39.88
CA SER A 7 3.39 -5.60 38.56
C SER A 7 3.35 -4.49 37.51
N ILE A 8 4.47 -4.25 36.83
CA ILE A 8 4.57 -3.28 35.73
C ILE A 8 4.15 -4.02 34.46
N VAL A 9 2.99 -3.63 33.91
CA VAL A 9 2.49 -4.15 32.64
C VAL A 9 3.06 -3.26 31.52
N LEU A 10 4.00 -3.81 30.75
CA LEU A 10 4.54 -3.15 29.57
C LEU A 10 3.55 -3.31 28.42
N ILE A 11 2.81 -2.24 28.09
CA ILE A 11 1.90 -2.24 26.93
C ILE A 11 2.72 -1.86 25.70
N LEU A 12 3.10 -2.86 24.91
CA LEU A 12 3.72 -2.65 23.60
C LEU A 12 2.62 -2.25 22.60
N SER A 13 2.41 -0.94 22.39
CA SER A 13 1.49 -0.46 21.37
C SER A 13 2.18 -0.49 19.99
N LEU A 14 2.00 -1.60 19.26
CA LEU A 14 2.27 -1.60 17.81
C LEU A 14 1.21 -0.74 17.12
N THR A 15 1.54 0.52 16.82
CA THR A 15 0.78 1.31 15.84
C THR A 15 1.13 0.81 14.45
N VAL A 16 0.42 -0.24 14.01
CA VAL A 16 0.42 -0.59 12.59
C VAL A 16 -0.32 0.53 11.87
N LEU A 17 0.41 1.42 11.19
CA LEU A 17 -0.17 2.27 10.17
C LEU A 17 -0.63 1.35 9.04
N ILE A 18 -1.87 0.87 9.14
CA ILE A 18 -2.57 0.31 8.00
C ILE A 18 -2.84 1.51 7.09
N ILE A 19 -1.91 1.79 6.19
CA ILE A 19 -2.23 2.55 5.00
C ILE A 19 -3.19 1.62 4.25
N GLU A 20 -4.49 1.81 4.42
CA GLU A 20 -5.45 1.23 3.49
C GLU A 20 -5.00 1.71 2.11
N ALA A 21 -4.43 0.79 1.34
CA ALA A 21 -3.96 1.10 0.00
C ALA A 21 -5.17 1.63 -0.76
N ARG A 22 -5.22 2.94 -0.98
CA ARG A 22 -6.27 3.57 -1.78
C ARG A 22 -6.38 2.76 -3.05
N GLU A 23 -7.58 2.24 -3.32
CA GLU A 23 -7.80 1.36 -4.46
C GLU A 23 -7.21 2.00 -5.72
N SER A 24 -6.31 1.27 -6.38
CA SER A 24 -5.55 1.79 -7.51
C SER A 24 -6.49 2.19 -8.63
N HIS A 25 -6.13 3.24 -9.39
CA HIS A 25 -6.91 3.66 -10.56
C HIS A 25 -7.19 2.48 -11.50
N LEU A 26 -6.18 1.64 -11.71
CA LEU A 26 -6.24 0.44 -12.55
C LEU A 26 -7.36 -0.52 -12.10
N LYS A 27 -7.48 -0.75 -10.79
CA LYS A 27 -8.53 -1.63 -10.25
C LYS A 27 -9.91 -1.00 -10.37
N LYS A 28 -10.02 0.32 -10.22
CA LYS A 28 -11.29 1.05 -10.34
C LYS A 28 -11.87 1.02 -11.74
N THR A 29 -11.03 1.09 -12.78
CA THR A 29 -11.48 1.13 -14.17
C THR A 29 -11.54 -0.25 -14.82
N LEU A 30 -11.05 -1.29 -14.14
CA LEU A 30 -11.13 -2.67 -14.62
C LEU A 30 -12.57 -3.17 -14.63
N SER A 31 -13.03 -3.55 -15.81
CA SER A 31 -14.30 -4.24 -16.04
C SER A 31 -14.04 -5.47 -16.89
N CYS A 32 -14.56 -6.63 -16.48
CA CYS A 32 -14.40 -7.88 -17.20
C CYS A 32 -15.75 -8.57 -17.37
N SER A 33 -15.98 -9.10 -18.56
CA SER A 33 -17.12 -9.96 -18.89
C SER A 33 -16.62 -11.21 -19.62
N ASN A 34 -17.46 -12.23 -19.66
CA ASN A 34 -17.18 -13.43 -20.42
C ASN A 34 -18.48 -13.90 -21.08
N ASP A 35 -18.36 -14.62 -22.18
CA ASP A 35 -19.49 -15.14 -22.95
C ASP A 35 -19.96 -16.53 -22.45
N TYR A 36 -19.31 -17.08 -21.41
CA TYR A 36 -19.54 -18.43 -20.88
C TYR A 36 -19.31 -19.56 -21.91
N GLU A 37 -18.68 -19.26 -23.05
CA GLU A 37 -18.52 -20.18 -24.17
C GLU A 37 -17.07 -20.28 -24.64
N SER A 38 -16.42 -19.14 -24.91
CA SER A 38 -15.16 -19.12 -25.64
C SER A 38 -14.16 -18.06 -25.20
N GLN A 39 -14.58 -17.00 -24.48
CA GLN A 39 -13.69 -15.88 -24.20
C GLN A 39 -14.05 -15.06 -22.95
N ILE A 40 -13.01 -14.40 -22.43
CA ILE A 40 -13.06 -13.37 -21.41
C ILE A 40 -12.54 -12.07 -22.02
N ASP A 41 -13.35 -11.02 -21.94
CA ASP A 41 -13.01 -9.67 -22.37
C ASP A 41 -12.88 -8.77 -21.14
N CYS A 42 -11.81 -7.98 -21.10
CA CYS A 42 -11.58 -7.00 -20.05
C CYS A 42 -11.23 -5.63 -20.65
N THR A 43 -11.71 -4.57 -20.02
CA THR A 43 -11.32 -3.19 -20.32
C THR A 43 -10.81 -2.52 -19.06
N TRP A 44 -9.81 -1.66 -19.20
CA TRP A 44 -9.32 -0.81 -18.12
C TRP A 44 -8.65 0.44 -18.70
N SER A 45 -8.45 1.46 -17.87
CA SER A 45 -7.73 2.67 -18.25
C SER A 45 -6.70 3.10 -17.23
N GLU A 46 -5.68 3.79 -17.71
CA GLU A 46 -4.66 4.42 -16.87
C GLU A 46 -4.21 5.79 -17.39
N PRO A 47 -3.75 6.68 -16.50
CA PRO A 47 -3.12 7.92 -16.90
C PRO A 47 -1.85 7.66 -17.73
N ARG A 48 -1.66 8.43 -18.80
CA ARG A 48 -0.46 8.32 -19.66
C ARG A 48 0.83 8.58 -18.88
N GLU A 49 0.79 9.50 -17.92
CA GLU A 49 1.95 9.82 -17.09
C GLU A 49 2.38 8.61 -16.26
N GLY A 50 1.44 7.94 -15.58
CA GLY A 50 1.72 6.74 -14.81
C GLY A 50 2.32 5.61 -15.67
N ASN A 51 1.75 5.37 -16.85
CA ASN A 51 2.25 4.36 -17.80
C ASN A 51 3.69 4.66 -18.28
N ALA A 52 4.07 5.93 -18.40
CA ALA A 52 5.42 6.33 -18.81
C ALA A 52 6.49 5.97 -17.76
N PHE A 53 6.12 5.95 -16.48
CA PHE A 53 7.02 5.55 -15.39
C PHE A 53 6.99 4.04 -15.14
N VAL A 54 5.79 3.46 -15.03
CA VAL A 54 5.61 2.05 -14.70
C VAL A 54 4.54 1.46 -15.61
N LYS A 55 4.98 0.60 -16.52
CA LYS A 55 4.06 -0.15 -17.40
C LYS A 55 3.43 -1.28 -16.61
N MET A 56 2.10 -1.28 -16.55
CA MET A 56 1.32 -2.31 -15.88
C MET A 56 0.71 -3.26 -16.90
N HIS A 57 0.64 -4.54 -16.53
CA HIS A 57 0.02 -5.58 -17.34
C HIS A 57 -1.05 -6.29 -16.54
N LEU A 58 -2.14 -6.66 -17.21
CA LEU A 58 -3.23 -7.42 -16.63
C LEU A 58 -2.91 -8.91 -16.72
N PHE A 59 -3.01 -9.61 -15.58
CA PHE A 59 -2.88 -11.05 -15.48
C PHE A 59 -4.18 -11.65 -14.97
N HIS A 60 -4.59 -12.76 -15.56
CA HIS A 60 -5.67 -13.62 -15.05
C HIS A 60 -5.05 -14.74 -14.22
N LYS A 61 -5.51 -14.90 -12.97
CA LYS A 61 -5.13 -15.98 -12.07
C LYS A 61 -6.22 -17.04 -12.05
N LEU A 62 -5.88 -18.22 -12.59
CA LEU A 62 -6.76 -19.39 -12.57
C LEU A 62 -6.35 -20.32 -11.40
N GLY A 63 -7.16 -20.38 -10.35
CA GLY A 63 -6.85 -21.16 -9.15
C GLY A 63 -5.53 -20.74 -8.50
N ASP A 64 -4.78 -21.70 -7.92
CA ASP A 64 -3.60 -21.40 -7.10
C ASP A 64 -2.27 -21.34 -7.85
N LEU A 65 -2.19 -21.78 -9.11
CA LEU A 65 -0.90 -22.15 -9.69
C LEU A 65 -0.38 -21.26 -10.83
N ASN A 66 -1.24 -20.59 -11.62
CA ASN A 66 -0.76 -19.90 -12.83
C ASN A 66 -1.34 -18.49 -13.01
N LEU A 67 -0.43 -17.51 -13.10
CA LEU A 67 -0.72 -16.16 -13.59
C LEU A 67 -0.51 -16.14 -15.10
N ILE A 68 -1.56 -15.84 -15.84
CA ILE A 68 -1.53 -15.81 -17.29
C ILE A 68 -1.72 -14.37 -17.75
N LYS A 69 -0.73 -13.84 -18.46
CA LYS A 69 -0.79 -12.48 -19.01
C LYS A 69 -1.91 -12.38 -20.04
N MET A 70 -2.75 -11.38 -19.91
CA MET A 70 -3.80 -11.09 -20.88
C MET A 70 -3.19 -10.49 -22.15
N ILE A 71 -3.79 -10.80 -23.30
CA ILE A 71 -3.40 -10.18 -24.57
C ILE A 71 -4.19 -8.89 -24.72
N CYS A 72 -3.51 -7.75 -24.78
CA CYS A 72 -4.13 -6.44 -24.73
C CYS A 72 -3.73 -5.56 -25.91
N ASN A 73 -4.69 -4.78 -26.39
CA ASN A 73 -4.50 -3.67 -27.32
C ASN A 73 -4.88 -2.36 -26.62
N SER A 74 -4.22 -1.27 -26.99
CA SER A 74 -4.43 0.04 -26.37
C SER A 74 -4.84 1.10 -27.38
N GLN A 75 -5.69 2.03 -26.94
CA GLN A 75 -5.96 3.30 -27.60
C GLN A 75 -5.65 4.45 -26.66
N LYS A 76 -4.97 5.49 -27.16
CA LYS A 76 -4.73 6.72 -26.40
C LYS A 76 -5.88 7.69 -26.64
N ILE A 77 -6.53 8.14 -25.58
CA ILE A 77 -7.65 9.10 -25.62
C ILE A 77 -7.33 10.18 -24.60
N ASP A 78 -7.12 11.41 -25.08
CA ASP A 78 -6.72 12.55 -24.24
C ASP A 78 -5.58 12.17 -23.29
N SER A 79 -5.71 12.41 -21.98
CA SER A 79 -4.68 12.12 -20.97
C SER A 79 -4.60 10.65 -20.53
N GLU A 80 -5.41 9.75 -21.11
CA GLU A 80 -5.52 8.35 -20.70
C GLU A 80 -5.13 7.36 -21.81
N ILE A 81 -4.81 6.15 -21.37
CA ILE A 81 -4.66 4.96 -22.22
C ILE A 81 -5.81 4.03 -21.85
N HIS A 82 -6.64 3.69 -22.84
CA HIS A 82 -7.71 2.72 -22.71
C HIS A 82 -7.24 1.39 -23.28
N TRP A 83 -7.32 0.35 -22.47
CA TRP A 83 -6.90 -0.99 -22.81
C TRP A 83 -8.11 -1.88 -23.02
N HIS A 84 -8.04 -2.69 -24.07
CA HIS A 84 -8.95 -3.80 -24.33
C HIS A 84 -8.13 -5.08 -24.38
N CYS A 85 -8.45 -6.00 -23.47
CA CYS A 85 -7.75 -7.25 -23.28
C CYS A 85 -8.69 -8.41 -23.55
N ARG A 86 -8.20 -9.42 -24.29
CA ARG A 86 -8.96 -10.63 -24.58
C ARG A 86 -8.14 -11.86 -24.26
N ARG A 87 -8.84 -12.89 -23.82
CA ARG A 87 -8.31 -14.25 -23.73
C ARG A 87 -9.38 -15.24 -24.12
N ASN A 88 -8.98 -16.26 -24.89
CA ASN A 88 -9.83 -17.41 -25.13
C ASN A 88 -9.75 -18.36 -23.93
N ASP A 89 -10.90 -18.85 -23.51
CA ASP A 89 -11.02 -19.88 -22.48
C ASP A 89 -12.14 -20.82 -22.90
N THR A 90 -12.03 -22.10 -22.56
CA THR A 90 -13.01 -23.14 -22.97
C THR A 90 -13.69 -23.76 -21.76
N TYR A 91 -13.37 -23.29 -20.55
CA TYR A 91 -13.86 -23.87 -19.32
C TYR A 91 -14.48 -22.79 -18.44
N PHE A 92 -15.81 -22.84 -18.36
CA PHE A 92 -16.64 -21.94 -17.56
C PHE A 92 -17.58 -22.76 -16.68
N HIS A 93 -17.68 -22.40 -15.41
CA HIS A 93 -18.65 -23.01 -14.49
C HIS A 93 -19.04 -22.05 -13.37
N ALA A 94 -20.21 -22.25 -12.78
CA ALA A 94 -20.81 -21.31 -11.83
C ALA A 94 -19.96 -21.03 -10.57
N ALA A 95 -19.17 -22.00 -10.11
CA ALA A 95 -18.30 -21.83 -8.94
C ALA A 95 -16.95 -21.16 -9.26
N GLN A 96 -16.66 -20.88 -10.53
CA GLN A 96 -15.39 -20.31 -10.95
C GLN A 96 -15.27 -18.86 -10.50
N THR A 97 -14.22 -18.58 -9.72
CA THR A 97 -13.84 -17.21 -9.36
C THR A 97 -12.63 -16.80 -10.20
N ASN A 98 -12.81 -15.79 -11.04
CA ASN A 98 -11.73 -15.22 -11.83
C ASN A 98 -11.07 -14.09 -11.05
N MET A 99 -9.76 -14.20 -10.82
CA MET A 99 -8.97 -13.15 -10.14
C MET A 99 -8.09 -12.46 -11.16
N PHE A 100 -8.10 -11.13 -11.16
CA PHE A 100 -7.29 -10.31 -12.05
C PHE A 100 -6.29 -9.48 -11.26
N ILE A 101 -5.05 -9.44 -11.74
CA ILE A 101 -3.93 -8.81 -11.05
C ILE A 101 -3.19 -7.91 -12.03
N PHE A 102 -2.96 -6.66 -11.63
CA PHE A 102 -2.03 -5.78 -12.32
C PHE A 102 -0.62 -5.99 -11.80
N LYS A 103 0.34 -6.18 -12.70
CA LYS A 103 1.74 -6.35 -12.33
C LYS A 103 2.66 -5.64 -13.33
N PRO A 104 3.71 -4.94 -12.88
CA PRO A 104 4.73 -4.39 -13.76
C PRO A 104 5.68 -5.48 -14.29
N ASP A 105 6.36 -5.20 -15.40
CA ASP A 105 7.37 -6.13 -15.93
C ASP A 105 8.60 -6.25 -14.99
N GLU A 106 8.89 -5.19 -14.24
CA GLU A 106 10.06 -5.10 -13.37
C GLU A 106 9.67 -5.18 -11.89
N LYS A 107 10.59 -5.69 -11.06
CA LYS A 107 10.38 -5.79 -9.62
C LYS A 107 10.61 -4.43 -8.97
N LEU A 108 9.52 -3.79 -8.53
CA LEU A 108 9.55 -2.52 -7.80
C LEU A 108 9.56 -2.78 -6.30
N GLU A 109 10.73 -3.10 -5.74
CA GLU A 109 10.89 -3.28 -4.30
C GLU A 109 12.17 -2.64 -3.80
N ILE A 110 12.15 -2.19 -2.55
CA ILE A 110 13.33 -1.80 -1.81
C ILE A 110 13.32 -2.55 -0.47
N GLN A 111 14.49 -3.03 -0.06
CA GLN A 111 14.65 -3.73 1.20
C GLN A 111 15.65 -2.96 2.07
N LEU A 112 15.30 -2.76 3.34
CA LEU A 112 16.13 -2.06 4.31
C LEU A 112 16.25 -2.88 5.58
N ASN A 113 17.48 -3.19 5.98
CA ASN A 113 17.78 -3.79 7.27
C ASN A 113 17.95 -2.68 8.30
N VAL A 114 17.03 -2.58 9.26
CA VAL A 114 17.04 -1.54 10.29
C VAL A 114 17.62 -2.10 11.59
N ASP A 115 18.76 -1.55 12.01
CA ASP A 115 19.32 -1.79 13.36
C ASP A 115 18.63 -0.85 14.36
N LEU A 116 17.85 -1.43 15.27
CA LEU A 116 17.05 -0.69 16.24
C LEU A 116 17.90 0.16 17.19
N PHE A 117 19.14 -0.22 17.46
CA PHE A 117 20.03 0.53 18.34
C PHE A 117 20.78 1.66 17.64
N LYS A 118 20.70 1.73 16.30
CA LYS A 118 21.33 2.78 15.49
C LYS A 118 20.32 3.73 14.84
N ASN A 119 19.03 3.39 14.80
CA ASN A 119 17.98 4.16 14.13
C ASN A 119 16.91 4.61 15.14
N ILE A 120 17.34 5.34 16.18
CA ILE A 120 16.46 5.80 17.26
C ILE A 120 15.94 7.20 16.93
N GLN A 121 14.62 7.33 16.80
CA GLN A 121 13.95 8.62 16.76
C GLN A 121 13.29 8.88 18.12
N LEU A 122 13.86 9.81 18.89
CA LEU A 122 13.29 10.21 20.17
C LEU A 122 12.02 11.06 19.95
N PRO A 123 11.02 10.96 20.84
CA PRO A 123 9.86 11.85 20.81
C PRO A 123 10.28 13.33 20.94
N PRO A 124 9.55 14.26 20.31
CA PRO A 124 9.85 15.68 20.44
C PRO A 124 9.59 16.18 21.88
N PRO A 125 10.31 17.22 22.34
CA PRO A 125 10.03 17.89 23.61
C PRO A 125 8.58 18.36 23.72
N GLU A 126 8.00 18.23 24.91
CA GLU A 126 6.66 18.70 25.24
C GLU A 126 6.70 19.85 26.26
N LYS A 127 5.59 20.60 26.38
CA LYS A 127 5.40 21.61 27.45
C LYS A 127 6.54 22.63 27.51
N LEU A 128 6.94 23.13 26.34
CA LEU A 128 7.94 24.18 26.20
C LEU A 128 7.48 25.43 26.97
N ASN A 129 8.34 25.95 27.84
CA ASN A 129 8.09 27.15 28.61
C ASN A 129 9.35 28.03 28.65
N VAL A 130 9.18 29.34 28.55
CA VAL A 130 10.27 30.32 28.65
C VAL A 130 9.89 31.34 29.70
N THR A 131 10.74 31.54 30.69
CA THR A 131 10.52 32.52 31.77
C THR A 131 11.74 33.41 31.93
N ALA A 132 11.55 34.70 32.18
CA ALA A 132 12.64 35.60 32.50
C ALA A 132 13.02 35.46 33.99
N THR A 133 14.30 35.45 34.32
CA THR A 133 14.79 35.35 35.69
C THR A 133 14.98 36.74 36.31
N GLU A 134 15.10 36.80 37.64
CA GLU A 134 15.38 38.06 38.36
C GLU A 134 16.75 38.65 38.01
N GLU A 135 17.65 37.84 37.45
CA GLU A 135 19.01 38.20 37.05
C GLU A 135 19.08 38.71 35.59
N CYS A 136 17.92 38.98 34.96
CA CYS A 136 17.78 39.36 33.56
C CYS A 136 18.19 38.27 32.54
N ASP A 137 18.24 37.00 32.95
CA ASP A 137 18.42 35.85 32.07
C ASP A 137 17.07 35.24 31.65
N PHE A 138 17.11 34.19 30.82
CA PHE A 138 15.95 33.40 30.43
C PHE A 138 16.12 31.94 30.85
N LEU A 139 15.12 31.39 31.54
CA LEU A 139 14.98 29.96 31.83
C LEU A 139 14.09 29.32 30.76
N LEU A 140 14.65 28.34 30.05
CA LEU A 140 13.95 27.50 29.08
C LEU A 140 13.70 26.12 29.68
N GLU A 141 12.43 25.71 29.76
CA GLU A 141 11.99 24.43 30.31
C GLU A 141 11.19 23.64 29.27
N TRP A 142 11.31 22.33 29.34
CA TRP A 142 10.46 21.39 28.60
C TRP A 142 10.40 20.06 29.34
N LYS A 143 9.45 19.20 28.97
CA LYS A 143 9.40 17.80 29.39
C LYS A 143 9.86 16.91 28.24
N ALA A 144 10.51 15.78 28.56
CA ALA A 144 10.79 14.77 27.55
C ALA A 144 9.45 14.24 27.00
N GLY A 145 9.35 14.14 25.68
CA GLY A 145 8.16 13.54 25.05
C GLY A 145 8.11 12.05 25.36
N GLY A 146 6.89 11.53 25.52
CA GLY A 146 6.68 10.10 25.79
C GLY A 146 6.87 9.66 27.25
N GLU A 147 7.07 10.60 28.19
CA GLU A 147 6.94 10.32 29.62
C GLU A 147 5.43 10.22 29.98
N THR A 148 4.91 8.99 30.05
CA THR A 148 3.61 8.65 30.67
C THR A 148 3.76 8.22 32.10
#